data_AF-A0A814D7Q3-F1
#
_entry.id   AF-A0A814D7Q3-F1
#
_cell.length_a   1.000
_cell.length_b   1.000
_cell.length_c   1.000
_cell.angle_alpha   90.00
_cell.angle_beta   90.00
_cell.angle_gamma   90.00
#
_symmetry.space_group_name_H-M   'P 1'
#
loop_
_entity.id
_entity.type
_entity.pdbx_description
1 polymer ?
#
loop_
_entity_poly.entity_id
_entity_poly.type
_entity_poly.pdbx_seq_one_letter_code
_entity_poly.pdbx_strand_id
1 'polypeptide(L)'
;MKLSTRLSSPLVYGLGEHRQPLLINVSAEWKRLTFYSRDFPPVENINLYGVHPFHINLERTPDNQTHVHGQFFLNSNAMDIDLQPLPAITYTTIGGIIDLYIFTGPTVENVIEQYWAVIGKPAMPPFWSLGFHLSRFGYQTFENLWETIKRMHDAEFPYDVQWTDIDVMSSSLDFTYDRERFQGLPGLVRGLQSEGKHYVNRLDPSISSTQPSGSYPPYDDGINREIFVTKYNSTDPLVGEGWAGRTVFADFTHPNAVEWWTRMATAFYESIPFDGLWIVWMFVTNYH
;
A
#
# COMPACT_ATOMS: atom_id res chain seq x y z
N MET A 1 8.66 22.81 10.97
CA MET A 1 7.84 23.10 12.18
C MET A 1 8.12 22.03 13.23
N LYS A 2 8.09 22.36 14.53
CA LYS A 2 8.47 21.44 15.61
C LYS A 2 7.49 21.49 16.79
N LEU A 3 7.09 20.33 17.30
CA LEU A 3 6.24 20.16 18.48
C LEU A 3 6.85 19.10 19.39
N SER A 4 6.99 19.37 20.69
CA SER A 4 7.51 18.42 21.67
C SER A 4 6.54 18.27 22.84
N THR A 5 6.34 17.04 23.31
CA THR A 5 5.59 16.75 24.54
C THR A 5 6.31 15.69 25.37
N ARG A 6 6.16 15.77 26.70
CA ARG A 6 6.53 14.65 27.57
C ARG A 6 5.55 13.51 27.37
N LEU A 7 6.05 12.29 27.54
CA LEU A 7 5.26 11.07 27.57
C LEU A 7 5.01 10.70 29.04
N SER A 8 3.88 10.05 29.32
CA SER A 8 3.48 9.62 30.66
C SER A 8 4.26 8.39 31.12
N SER A 9 4.78 7.59 30.19
CA SER A 9 5.73 6.51 30.46
C SER A 9 6.70 6.31 29.28
N PRO A 10 7.79 5.54 29.44
CA PRO A 10 8.70 5.24 28.35
C PRO A 10 8.18 4.17 27.37
N LEU A 11 6.95 3.68 27.54
CA LEU A 11 6.42 2.56 26.77
C LEU A 11 5.44 3.06 25.70
N VAL A 12 5.82 2.91 24.44
CA VAL A 12 5.09 3.44 23.28
C VAL A 12 4.82 2.32 22.26
N TYR A 13 3.62 2.32 21.69
CA TYR A 13 3.21 1.45 20.58
C TYR A 13 2.86 2.30 19.35
N GLY A 14 3.07 1.78 18.13
CA GLY A 14 2.68 2.46 16.88
C GLY A 14 3.86 2.99 16.08
N LEU A 15 3.71 4.18 15.48
CA LEU A 15 4.76 4.86 14.70
C LEU A 15 5.27 4.04 13.51
N GLY A 16 4.35 3.52 12.70
CA GLY A 16 4.64 2.75 11.49
C GLY A 16 4.82 3.62 10.23
N GLU A 17 5.47 3.14 9.18
CA GLU A 17 6.00 1.78 9.01
C GLU A 17 7.52 1.71 9.19
N HIS A 18 7.95 0.86 10.13
CA HIS A 18 9.35 0.60 10.43
C HIS A 18 9.52 -0.86 10.86
N ARG A 19 10.65 -1.49 10.48
CA ARG A 19 11.02 -2.78 11.06
C ARG A 19 11.56 -2.56 12.48
N GLN A 20 10.76 -2.88 13.48
CA GLN A 20 11.10 -2.73 14.90
C GLN A 20 10.20 -3.62 15.79
N PRO A 21 10.56 -3.84 17.07
CA PRO A 21 9.63 -4.42 18.04
C PRO A 21 8.34 -3.60 18.15
N LEU A 22 7.21 -4.29 18.37
CA LEU A 22 5.90 -3.66 18.52
C LEU A 22 5.87 -2.64 19.68
N LEU A 23 6.50 -3.00 20.80
CA LEU A 23 6.72 -2.09 21.94
C LEU A 23 8.05 -1.36 21.77
N ILE A 24 7.99 -0.03 21.72
CA ILE A 24 9.14 0.86 21.74
C ILE A 24 9.37 1.30 23.19
N ASN A 25 10.47 0.86 23.78
CA ASN A 25 10.91 1.33 25.10
C ASN A 25 11.90 2.50 24.93
N VAL A 26 11.47 3.71 25.26
CA VAL A 26 12.27 4.93 25.09
C VAL A 26 13.20 5.22 26.26
N SER A 27 13.25 4.36 27.29
CA SER A 27 14.03 4.62 28.52
C SER A 27 15.54 4.51 28.33
N ALA A 28 16.02 3.80 27.31
CA ALA A 28 17.43 3.46 27.18
C ALA A 28 18.21 4.41 26.25
N GLU A 29 17.61 4.82 25.13
CA GLU A 29 18.34 5.45 24.04
C GLU A 29 17.47 6.47 23.29
N TRP A 30 18.14 7.42 22.62
CA TRP A 30 17.50 8.30 21.66
C TRP A 30 17.15 7.51 20.40
N LYS A 31 15.92 7.67 19.92
CA LYS A 31 15.46 7.01 18.69
C LYS A 31 14.85 8.03 17.76
N ARG A 32 15.30 8.04 16.51
CA ARG A 32 14.67 8.79 15.42
C ARG A 32 13.92 7.81 14.52
N LEU A 33 12.67 8.14 14.23
CA LEU A 33 11.85 7.44 13.24
C LEU A 33 11.51 8.43 12.13
N THR A 34 11.85 8.10 10.89
CA THR A 34 11.65 8.97 9.72
C THR A 34 10.39 8.54 8.99
N PHE A 35 9.51 9.48 8.71
CA PHE A 35 8.22 9.26 8.08
C PHE A 35 8.21 9.92 6.72
N TYR A 36 8.41 9.11 5.70
CA TYR A 36 8.22 9.44 4.30
C TYR A 36 8.08 8.12 3.55
N SER A 37 7.00 7.93 2.82
CA SER A 37 6.73 6.64 2.17
C SER A 37 7.80 6.31 1.14
N ARG A 38 8.40 5.12 1.22
CA ARG A 38 9.55 4.72 0.41
C ARG A 38 9.50 3.22 0.09
N ASP A 39 9.78 2.90 -1.17
CA ASP A 39 10.04 1.52 -1.57
C ASP A 39 11.45 1.11 -1.14
N PHE A 40 11.52 0.27 -0.11
CA PHE A 40 12.76 -0.34 0.33
C PHE A 40 12.49 -1.65 1.05
N PRO A 41 13.34 -2.69 0.88
CA PRO A 41 13.21 -3.92 1.65
C PRO A 41 13.19 -3.66 3.17
N PRO A 42 12.33 -4.34 3.96
CA PRO A 42 12.21 -4.09 5.40
C PRO A 42 13.50 -4.37 6.19
N VAL A 43 14.23 -3.29 6.47
CA VAL A 43 15.39 -3.28 7.37
C VAL A 43 15.18 -2.24 8.47
N GLU A 44 15.93 -2.38 9.57
CA GLU A 44 15.84 -1.44 10.69
C GLU A 44 16.37 -0.06 10.29
N ASN A 45 15.91 0.98 11.00
CA ASN A 45 16.38 2.37 10.85
C ASN A 45 16.18 2.99 9.46
N ILE A 46 15.21 2.50 8.70
CA ILE A 46 14.81 3.03 7.39
C ILE A 46 13.29 3.26 7.39
N ASN A 47 12.87 4.37 6.77
CA ASN A 47 11.47 4.65 6.45
C ASN A 47 10.99 3.70 5.34
N LEU A 48 9.84 3.06 5.53
CA LEU A 48 9.28 2.05 4.63
C LEU A 48 8.02 2.57 3.90
N TYR A 49 7.11 1.67 3.53
CA TYR A 49 6.01 1.94 2.59
C TYR A 49 4.93 2.85 3.20
N GLY A 50 4.51 2.58 4.44
CA GLY A 50 3.46 3.31 5.15
C GLY A 50 3.95 4.47 6.03
N VAL A 51 3.07 5.47 6.20
CA VAL A 51 3.28 6.63 7.08
C VAL A 51 2.08 6.75 8.02
N HIS A 52 2.28 6.35 9.28
CA HIS A 52 1.27 6.32 10.33
C HIS A 52 1.80 7.04 11.58
N PRO A 53 1.71 8.38 11.64
CA PRO A 53 2.15 9.20 12.78
C PRO A 53 1.14 9.13 13.95
N PHE A 54 0.77 7.91 14.33
CA PHE A 54 -0.11 7.58 15.45
C PHE A 54 0.66 6.71 16.45
N HIS A 55 0.50 6.99 17.74
CA HIS A 55 1.05 6.15 18.79
C HIS A 55 0.11 6.04 20.00
N ILE A 56 0.29 4.96 20.76
CA ILE A 56 -0.35 4.74 22.06
C ILE A 56 0.74 4.74 23.12
N ASN A 57 0.57 5.51 24.19
CA ASN A 57 1.49 5.55 25.32
C ASN A 57 0.81 4.96 26.55
N LEU A 58 1.54 4.12 27.27
CA LEU A 58 1.04 3.49 28.49
C LEU A 58 1.12 4.45 29.66
N GLU A 59 0.12 4.40 30.52
CA GLU A 59 0.03 5.16 31.76
C GLU A 59 -0.05 4.18 32.93
N ARG A 60 0.81 4.35 33.93
CA ARG A 60 0.64 3.67 35.21
C ARG A 60 -0.01 4.65 36.17
N THR A 61 -1.22 4.34 36.58
CA THR A 61 -1.99 5.21 37.48
C THR A 61 -1.51 5.05 38.93
N PRO A 62 -1.81 6.01 39.82
CA PRO A 62 -1.45 5.94 41.23
C PRO A 62 -2.01 4.72 41.97
N ASP A 63 -3.14 4.17 41.51
CA ASP A 63 -3.77 2.95 42.02
C ASP A 63 -3.26 1.67 41.34
N ASN A 64 -2.15 1.76 40.62
CA ASN A 64 -1.46 0.64 39.97
C ASN A 64 -2.26 -0.04 38.85
N GLN A 65 -3.23 0.67 38.25
CA GLN A 65 -3.87 0.26 37.01
C GLN A 65 -3.02 0.70 35.80
N THR A 66 -3.22 0.00 34.69
CA THR A 66 -2.64 0.37 33.40
C THR A 66 -3.72 1.07 32.59
N HIS A 67 -3.58 2.37 32.37
CA HIS A 67 -4.39 3.13 31.41
C HIS A 67 -3.52 3.41 30.18
N VAL A 68 -4.14 3.90 29.11
CA VAL A 68 -3.43 4.33 27.90
C VAL A 68 -4.08 5.56 27.31
N HIS A 69 -3.28 6.36 26.62
CA HIS A 69 -3.77 7.40 25.71
C HIS A 69 -3.14 7.24 24.33
N GLY A 70 -3.82 7.71 23.31
CA GLY A 70 -3.33 7.77 21.94
C GLY A 70 -3.06 9.20 21.50
N GLN A 71 -2.12 9.38 20.58
CA GLN A 71 -1.91 10.65 19.88
C GLN A 71 -1.76 10.39 18.39
N PHE A 72 -2.50 11.12 17.56
CA PHE A 72 -2.40 11.10 16.11
C PHE A 72 -2.04 12.49 15.60
N PHE A 73 -0.94 12.59 14.87
CA PHE A 73 -0.50 13.82 14.24
C PHE A 73 -0.91 13.81 12.76
N LEU A 74 -2.01 14.49 12.42
CA LEU A 74 -2.55 14.50 11.06
C LEU A 74 -1.73 15.44 10.17
N ASN A 75 -0.62 14.91 9.65
CA ASN A 75 0.28 15.60 8.74
C ASN A 75 0.93 14.57 7.80
N SER A 76 0.97 14.87 6.50
CA SER A 76 1.48 13.96 5.46
C SER A 76 2.82 14.41 4.86
N ASN A 77 3.37 15.54 5.30
CA ASN A 77 4.70 15.96 4.88
C ASN A 77 5.77 15.05 5.49
N ALA A 78 6.94 14.99 4.85
CA ALA A 78 8.07 14.28 5.42
C ALA A 78 8.38 14.80 6.83
N MET A 79 8.54 13.89 7.78
CA MET A 79 8.80 14.26 9.17
C MET A 79 9.73 13.28 9.86
N ASP A 80 10.44 13.77 10.87
CA ASP A 80 11.11 12.94 11.86
C ASP A 80 10.32 12.98 13.17
N ILE A 81 10.18 11.82 13.81
CA ILE A 81 9.67 11.68 15.16
C ILE A 81 10.82 11.20 16.04
N ASP A 82 11.29 12.09 16.90
CA ASP A 82 12.35 11.81 17.86
C ASP A 82 11.74 11.38 19.21
N LEU A 83 12.18 10.22 19.71
CA LEU A 83 11.88 9.69 21.03
C LEU A 83 13.12 9.81 21.91
N GLN A 84 12.94 10.30 23.14
CA GLN A 84 14.05 10.61 24.04
C GLN A 84 13.81 10.03 25.45
N PRO A 85 14.87 9.71 26.22
CA PRO A 85 14.74 9.05 27.54
C PRO A 85 14.06 9.83 28.68
N LEU A 86 13.72 11.12 28.48
CA LEU A 86 13.06 11.95 29.50
C LEU A 86 11.57 11.58 29.76
N PRO A 87 11.12 10.38 29.42
CA PRO A 87 10.47 10.04 28.14
C PRO A 87 9.76 11.23 27.47
N ALA A 88 10.12 11.56 26.24
CA ALA A 88 9.44 12.59 25.46
C ALA A 88 9.39 12.23 23.98
N ILE A 89 8.46 12.85 23.26
CA ILE A 89 8.30 12.73 21.82
C ILE A 89 8.38 14.12 21.18
N THR A 90 9.06 14.20 20.04
CA THR A 90 9.23 15.43 19.29
C THR A 90 8.94 15.17 17.82
N TYR A 91 7.96 15.88 17.29
CA TYR A 91 7.59 15.88 15.87
C TYR A 91 8.32 17.02 15.16
N THR A 92 9.05 16.71 14.10
CA THR A 92 9.71 17.69 13.23
C THR A 92 9.26 17.45 11.80
N THR A 93 8.36 18.29 11.27
CA THR A 93 7.84 18.17 9.89
C THR A 93 8.35 19.30 9.00
N ILE A 94 8.54 19.01 7.71
CA ILE A 94 8.99 19.98 6.70
C ILE A 94 7.86 20.85 6.14
N GLY A 95 6.60 20.57 6.48
CA GLY A 95 5.45 21.32 5.94
C GLY A 95 4.14 21.08 6.68
N GLY A 96 3.06 21.61 6.11
CA GLY A 96 1.71 21.47 6.64
C GLY A 96 1.46 22.30 7.90
N ILE A 97 0.49 21.86 8.70
CA ILE A 97 0.07 22.50 9.95
C ILE A 97 0.23 21.55 11.14
N ILE A 98 0.07 22.08 12.36
CA ILE A 98 -0.07 21.25 13.55
C ILE A 98 -1.54 20.90 13.72
N ASP A 99 -1.91 19.67 13.37
CA ASP A 99 -3.22 19.10 13.66
C ASP A 99 -3.03 17.82 14.49
N LEU A 100 -3.34 17.89 15.79
CA LEU A 100 -3.04 16.85 16.77
C LEU A 100 -4.32 16.40 17.47
N TYR A 101 -4.61 15.11 17.35
CA TYR A 101 -5.70 14.44 18.05
C TYR A 101 -5.12 13.69 19.26
N ILE A 102 -5.82 13.79 20.41
CA ILE A 102 -5.50 13.06 21.62
C ILE A 102 -6.71 12.19 21.99
N PHE A 103 -6.46 10.90 22.17
CA PHE A 103 -7.46 9.88 22.50
C PHE A 103 -7.24 9.41 23.92
N THR A 104 -8.24 9.53 24.78
CA THR A 104 -8.07 9.41 26.24
C THR A 104 -8.27 7.99 26.79
N GLY A 105 -8.61 7.01 25.94
CA GLY A 105 -8.76 5.61 26.36
C GLY A 105 -9.96 5.37 27.29
N PRO A 106 -9.82 4.61 28.40
CA PRO A 106 -8.56 4.27 29.08
C PRO A 106 -7.90 2.94 28.66
N THR A 107 -8.57 2.09 27.87
CA THR A 107 -7.98 0.85 27.35
C THR A 107 -7.45 1.03 25.92
N VAL A 108 -6.60 0.11 25.46
CA VAL A 108 -6.08 0.11 24.09
C VAL A 108 -7.22 0.04 23.07
N GLU A 109 -8.22 -0.80 23.34
CA GLU A 109 -9.42 -0.94 22.51
C GLU A 109 -10.17 0.39 22.41
N ASN A 110 -10.36 1.09 23.53
CA ASN A 110 -11.02 2.40 23.49
C ASN A 110 -10.22 3.45 22.72
N VAL A 111 -8.89 3.48 22.87
CA VAL A 111 -8.03 4.38 22.09
C VAL A 111 -8.14 4.08 20.59
N ILE A 112 -8.15 2.79 20.20
CA ILE A 112 -8.30 2.38 18.80
C ILE A 112 -9.69 2.74 18.26
N GLU A 113 -10.76 2.53 19.03
CA GLU A 113 -12.12 2.94 18.64
C GLU A 113 -12.23 4.45 18.43
N GLN A 114 -11.65 5.24 19.34
CA GLN A 114 -11.61 6.70 19.23
C GLN A 114 -10.78 7.15 18.01
N TYR A 115 -9.66 6.48 17.72
CA TYR A 115 -8.85 6.74 16.53
C TYR A 115 -9.62 6.42 15.23
N TRP A 116 -10.32 5.28 15.18
CA TRP A 116 -11.18 4.92 14.05
C TRP A 116 -12.36 5.87 13.86
N ALA A 117 -12.86 6.51 14.92
CA ALA A 117 -13.87 7.56 14.79
C ALA A 117 -13.36 8.78 14.01
N VAL A 118 -12.04 9.00 13.97
CA VAL A 118 -11.40 10.08 13.20
C VAL A 118 -11.00 9.64 11.80
N ILE A 119 -10.30 8.51 11.66
CA ILE A 119 -9.71 8.10 10.38
C ILE A 119 -10.61 7.17 9.54
N GLY A 120 -11.75 6.75 10.09
CA GLY A 120 -12.62 5.74 9.49
C GLY A 120 -12.33 4.33 10.01
N LYS A 121 -13.37 3.50 10.02
CA LYS A 121 -13.29 2.09 10.43
C LYS A 121 -12.69 1.24 9.30
N PRO A 122 -11.99 0.14 9.63
CA PRO A 122 -11.57 -0.83 8.63
C PRO A 122 -12.76 -1.32 7.78
N ALA A 123 -12.56 -1.47 6.48
CA ALA A 123 -13.55 -2.07 5.60
C ALA A 123 -13.75 -3.55 5.96
N MET A 124 -14.98 -4.06 5.83
CA MET A 124 -15.26 -5.48 6.04
C MET A 124 -14.69 -6.27 4.85
N PRO A 125 -13.70 -7.16 5.06
CA PRO A 125 -13.17 -7.97 3.98
C PRO A 125 -14.20 -9.01 3.52
N PRO A 126 -14.21 -9.42 2.24
CA PRO A 126 -14.99 -10.57 1.81
C PRO A 126 -14.43 -11.84 2.45
N PHE A 127 -15.28 -12.81 2.77
CA PHE A 127 -14.87 -14.00 3.53
C PHE A 127 -13.71 -14.77 2.87
N TRP A 128 -13.71 -14.86 1.54
CA TRP A 128 -12.66 -15.56 0.78
C TRP A 128 -11.27 -14.97 0.98
N SER A 129 -11.15 -13.69 1.32
CA SER A 129 -9.83 -13.05 1.51
C SER A 129 -9.16 -13.44 2.83
N LEU A 130 -9.84 -14.23 3.66
CA LEU A 130 -9.30 -14.81 4.89
C LEU A 130 -8.72 -16.22 4.66
N GLY A 131 -8.95 -16.78 3.48
CA GLY A 131 -8.42 -18.08 3.05
C GLY A 131 -6.93 -18.04 2.77
N PHE A 132 -6.36 -19.16 2.29
CA PHE A 132 -4.95 -19.18 1.90
C PHE A 132 -4.77 -18.65 0.46
N HIS A 133 -3.80 -17.76 0.29
CA HIS A 133 -3.49 -17.08 -0.97
C HIS A 133 -2.14 -17.59 -1.50
N LEU A 134 -2.10 -18.02 -2.76
CA LEU A 134 -0.87 -18.44 -3.41
C LEU A 134 -0.41 -17.42 -4.45
N SER A 135 0.81 -16.93 -4.31
CA SER A 135 1.42 -15.93 -5.19
C SER A 135 2.92 -16.17 -5.37
N ARG A 136 3.46 -15.69 -6.49
CA ARG A 136 4.89 -15.46 -6.69
C ARG A 136 5.11 -14.49 -7.84
N PHE A 137 6.22 -13.77 -7.79
CA PHE A 137 6.85 -13.27 -9.00
C PHE A 137 7.54 -14.42 -9.75
N GLY A 138 7.23 -14.58 -11.04
CA GLY A 138 7.96 -15.49 -11.92
C GLY A 138 7.32 -16.86 -12.08
N TYR A 139 6.02 -16.92 -12.35
CA TYR A 139 5.45 -18.08 -13.03
C TYR A 139 5.97 -18.17 -14.49
N GLN A 140 6.19 -17.02 -15.13
CA GLN A 140 6.78 -16.81 -16.47
C GLN A 140 5.93 -17.29 -17.66
N THR A 141 5.23 -18.42 -17.53
CA THR A 141 4.32 -18.98 -18.54
C THR A 141 3.06 -19.57 -17.92
N PHE A 142 2.03 -19.78 -18.75
CA PHE A 142 0.80 -20.45 -18.35
C PHE A 142 1.03 -21.85 -17.79
N GLU A 143 1.92 -22.63 -18.39
CA GLU A 143 2.19 -24.02 -18.01
C GLU A 143 2.74 -24.10 -16.58
N ASN A 144 3.68 -23.23 -16.24
CA ASN A 144 4.25 -23.17 -14.88
C ASN A 144 3.21 -22.75 -13.83
N LEU A 145 2.33 -21.80 -14.17
CA LEU A 145 1.20 -21.39 -13.32
C LEU A 145 0.24 -22.57 -13.12
N TRP A 146 -0.19 -23.20 -14.21
CA TRP A 146 -1.09 -24.35 -14.20
C TRP A 146 -0.52 -25.52 -13.41
N GLU A 147 0.73 -25.91 -13.65
CA GLU A 147 1.38 -26.98 -12.91
C GLU A 147 1.49 -26.69 -11.42
N THR A 148 1.70 -25.42 -11.04
CA THR A 148 1.71 -25.02 -9.63
C THR A 148 0.34 -25.21 -8.99
N ILE A 149 -0.72 -24.76 -9.64
CA ILE A 149 -2.10 -24.94 -9.19
C ILE A 149 -2.45 -26.43 -9.12
N LYS A 150 -2.08 -27.20 -10.14
CA LYS A 150 -2.29 -28.65 -10.19
C LYS A 150 -1.62 -29.36 -9.03
N ARG A 151 -0.37 -29.02 -8.68
CA ARG A 151 0.33 -29.61 -7.54
C ARG A 151 -0.36 -29.32 -6.21
N MET A 152 -0.89 -28.10 -6.03
CA MET A 152 -1.66 -27.75 -4.83
C MET A 152 -2.93 -28.59 -4.74
N HIS A 153 -3.64 -28.76 -5.86
CA HIS A 153 -4.84 -29.59 -5.94
C HIS A 153 -4.53 -31.07 -5.68
N ASP A 154 -3.56 -31.66 -6.38
CA ASP A 154 -3.18 -33.08 -6.27
C ASP A 154 -2.68 -33.44 -4.87
N ALA A 155 -2.10 -32.48 -4.14
CA ALA A 155 -1.65 -32.65 -2.77
C ALA A 155 -2.70 -32.28 -1.71
N GLU A 156 -3.93 -31.97 -2.14
CA GLU A 156 -5.06 -31.59 -1.28
C GLU A 156 -4.74 -30.39 -0.36
N PHE A 157 -3.86 -29.48 -0.80
CA PHE A 157 -3.56 -28.26 -0.04
C PHE A 157 -4.71 -27.26 -0.18
N PRO A 158 -5.32 -26.82 0.94
CA PRO A 158 -6.38 -25.84 0.89
C PRO A 158 -5.82 -24.48 0.46
N TYR A 159 -6.41 -23.89 -0.57
CA TYR A 159 -6.20 -22.50 -0.94
C TYR A 159 -7.42 -21.94 -1.66
N ASP A 160 -7.69 -20.66 -1.41
CA ASP A 160 -8.89 -19.95 -1.86
C ASP A 160 -8.57 -19.01 -3.02
N VAL A 161 -7.35 -18.47 -3.07
CA VAL A 161 -7.03 -17.38 -4.00
C VAL A 161 -5.71 -17.63 -4.74
N GLN A 162 -5.76 -17.59 -6.07
CA GLN A 162 -4.59 -17.56 -6.93
C GLN A 162 -4.24 -16.12 -7.31
N TRP A 163 -2.97 -15.77 -7.22
CA TRP A 163 -2.45 -14.46 -7.59
C TRP A 163 -1.52 -14.58 -8.79
N THR A 164 -1.43 -13.54 -9.60
CA THR A 164 -0.36 -13.43 -10.59
C THR A 164 0.33 -12.09 -10.50
N ASP A 165 1.65 -12.12 -10.62
CA ASP A 165 2.50 -10.95 -10.65
C ASP A 165 2.66 -10.43 -12.09
N ILE A 166 3.59 -9.49 -12.28
CA ILE A 166 3.81 -8.74 -13.52
C ILE A 166 4.10 -9.60 -14.75
N ASP A 167 4.56 -10.84 -14.56
CA ASP A 167 4.96 -11.73 -15.63
C ASP A 167 3.82 -12.09 -16.59
N VAL A 168 2.55 -11.96 -16.15
CA VAL A 168 1.36 -12.16 -17.00
C VAL A 168 1.09 -11.00 -17.94
N MET A 169 1.58 -9.80 -17.65
CA MET A 169 1.32 -8.61 -18.45
C MET A 169 2.08 -8.67 -19.79
N SER A 170 1.51 -8.05 -20.83
CA SER A 170 2.23 -7.88 -22.10
C SER A 170 3.24 -6.76 -21.93
N SER A 171 4.54 -7.07 -22.03
CA SER A 171 5.62 -6.10 -21.85
C SER A 171 5.51 -5.25 -20.56
N SER A 172 5.03 -5.85 -19.48
CA SER A 172 4.81 -5.18 -18.18
C SER A 172 3.78 -4.03 -18.23
N LEU A 173 2.92 -3.98 -19.25
CA LEU A 173 1.89 -2.95 -19.39
C LEU A 173 0.66 -3.31 -18.56
N ASP A 174 0.26 -2.42 -17.65
CA ASP A 174 -1.00 -2.55 -16.91
C ASP A 174 -2.21 -2.68 -17.85
N PHE A 175 -3.26 -3.33 -17.35
CA PHE A 175 -4.49 -3.60 -18.10
C PHE A 175 -4.27 -4.44 -19.37
N THR A 176 -3.18 -5.19 -19.44
CA THR A 176 -2.90 -6.16 -20.50
C THR A 176 -2.54 -7.51 -19.91
N TYR A 177 -2.61 -8.54 -20.75
CA TYR A 177 -1.94 -9.82 -20.49
C TYR A 177 -1.29 -10.32 -21.78
N ASP A 178 -0.22 -11.07 -21.64
CA ASP A 178 0.49 -11.68 -22.74
C ASP A 178 -0.33 -12.84 -23.32
N ARG A 179 -0.95 -12.59 -24.48
CA ARG A 179 -1.86 -13.54 -25.12
C ARG A 179 -1.17 -14.77 -25.70
N GLU A 180 0.17 -14.77 -25.81
CA GLU A 180 0.93 -15.92 -26.29
C GLU A 180 1.35 -16.78 -25.09
N ARG A 181 2.06 -16.20 -24.12
CA ARG A 181 2.56 -16.92 -22.93
C ARG A 181 1.46 -17.30 -21.95
N PHE A 182 0.36 -16.55 -21.92
CA PHE A 182 -0.76 -16.71 -20.99
C PHE A 182 -2.10 -16.89 -21.70
N GLN A 183 -2.12 -17.49 -22.91
CA GLN A 183 -3.35 -17.73 -23.68
C GLN A 183 -4.47 -18.43 -22.90
N GLY A 184 -4.12 -19.37 -22.01
CA GLY A 184 -5.06 -20.15 -21.21
C GLY A 184 -5.57 -19.45 -19.94
N LEU A 185 -5.00 -18.28 -19.58
CA LEU A 185 -5.28 -17.61 -18.32
C LEU A 185 -6.78 -17.26 -18.12
N PRO A 186 -7.51 -16.71 -19.11
CA PRO A 186 -8.95 -16.46 -18.93
C PRO A 186 -9.75 -17.73 -18.64
N GLY A 187 -9.38 -18.85 -19.26
CA GLY A 187 -10.02 -20.16 -19.03
C GLY A 187 -9.73 -20.70 -17.64
N LEU A 188 -8.48 -20.58 -17.19
CA LEU A 188 -8.05 -20.95 -15.84
C LEU A 188 -8.81 -20.16 -14.77
N VAL A 189 -8.91 -18.84 -14.91
CA VAL A 189 -9.61 -17.99 -13.94
C VAL A 189 -11.07 -18.40 -13.80
N ARG A 190 -11.78 -18.63 -14.92
CA ARG A 190 -13.17 -19.14 -14.89
C ARG A 190 -13.27 -20.52 -14.25
N GLY A 191 -12.29 -21.39 -14.50
CA GLY A 191 -12.21 -22.72 -13.86
C GLY A 191 -12.11 -22.60 -12.34
N LEU A 192 -11.17 -21.79 -11.83
CA LEU A 192 -11.01 -21.51 -10.41
C LEU A 192 -12.33 -21.00 -9.79
N GLN A 193 -12.99 -20.02 -10.44
CA GLN A 193 -14.26 -19.47 -9.98
C GLN A 193 -15.39 -20.50 -9.94
N SER A 194 -15.43 -21.42 -10.91
CA SER A 194 -16.42 -22.51 -10.92
C SER A 194 -16.23 -23.50 -9.76
N GLU A 195 -15.04 -23.56 -9.18
CA GLU A 195 -14.70 -24.35 -7.99
C GLU A 195 -14.84 -23.55 -6.68
N GLY A 196 -15.33 -22.30 -6.74
CA GLY A 196 -15.47 -21.42 -5.58
C GLY A 196 -14.15 -20.79 -5.12
N LYS A 197 -13.11 -20.80 -5.97
CA LYS A 197 -11.85 -20.09 -5.74
C LYS A 197 -11.88 -18.72 -6.41
N HIS A 198 -10.93 -17.87 -6.05
CA HIS A 198 -10.82 -16.51 -6.54
C HIS A 198 -9.46 -16.23 -7.18
N TYR A 199 -9.43 -15.19 -8.01
CA TYR A 199 -8.23 -14.74 -8.70
C TYR A 199 -7.95 -13.26 -8.42
N VAL A 200 -6.73 -12.95 -8.01
CA VAL A 200 -6.28 -11.58 -7.75
C VAL A 200 -5.22 -11.19 -8.77
N ASN A 201 -5.47 -10.07 -9.47
CA ASN A 201 -4.56 -9.53 -10.47
C ASN A 201 -3.75 -8.36 -9.91
N ARG A 202 -2.46 -8.32 -10.22
CA ARG A 202 -1.56 -7.19 -9.91
C ARG A 202 -1.82 -6.01 -10.85
N LEU A 203 -1.80 -4.79 -10.32
CA LEU A 203 -1.74 -3.55 -11.10
C LEU A 203 -0.74 -2.58 -10.48
N ASP A 204 0.01 -1.88 -11.34
CA ASP A 204 0.86 -0.75 -10.98
C ASP A 204 0.15 0.58 -11.33
N PRO A 205 0.39 1.67 -10.60
CA PRO A 205 -0.17 2.98 -10.92
C PRO A 205 0.64 3.75 -11.97
N SER A 206 1.82 3.27 -12.34
CA SER A 206 2.69 3.87 -13.34
C SER A 206 2.35 3.35 -14.74
N ILE A 207 2.01 4.24 -15.67
CA ILE A 207 1.54 3.88 -17.00
C ILE A 207 2.66 4.13 -18.02
N SER A 208 3.01 3.13 -18.83
CA SER A 208 4.01 3.27 -19.90
C SER A 208 3.67 4.41 -20.85
N SER A 209 4.67 5.24 -21.16
CA SER A 209 4.50 6.46 -21.98
C SER A 209 5.19 6.37 -23.34
N THR A 210 5.59 5.17 -23.77
CA THR A 210 6.41 4.95 -24.97
C THR A 210 5.69 4.21 -26.09
N GLN A 211 4.46 3.76 -25.83
CA GLN A 211 3.66 3.06 -26.83
C GLN A 211 3.24 4.02 -27.96
N PRO A 212 3.13 3.53 -29.21
CA PRO A 212 2.57 4.32 -30.31
C PRO A 212 1.20 4.91 -29.95
N SER A 213 0.94 6.14 -30.42
CA SER A 213 -0.35 6.80 -30.17
C SER A 213 -1.50 5.94 -30.69
N GLY A 214 -2.50 5.73 -29.85
CA GLY A 214 -3.68 4.90 -30.14
C GLY A 214 -3.49 3.41 -29.92
N SER A 215 -2.32 2.94 -29.49
CA SER A 215 -2.08 1.51 -29.21
C SER A 215 -2.15 1.13 -27.74
N TYR A 216 -2.25 2.09 -26.82
CA TYR A 216 -2.26 1.81 -25.38
C TYR A 216 -3.27 2.70 -24.64
N PRO A 217 -4.55 2.27 -24.58
CA PRO A 217 -5.65 3.06 -24.04
C PRO A 217 -5.43 3.67 -22.64
N PRO A 218 -4.79 2.98 -21.67
CA PRO A 218 -4.50 3.58 -20.37
C PRO A 218 -3.70 4.89 -20.48
N TYR A 219 -2.71 4.93 -21.37
CA TYR A 219 -1.91 6.14 -21.62
C TYR A 219 -2.67 7.16 -22.46
N ASP A 220 -3.21 6.74 -23.62
CA ASP A 220 -3.87 7.63 -24.57
C ASP A 220 -5.06 8.38 -23.93
N ASP A 221 -5.90 7.66 -23.17
CA ASP A 221 -7.01 8.29 -22.46
C ASP A 221 -6.58 9.13 -21.26
N GLY A 222 -5.52 8.70 -20.55
CA GLY A 222 -4.98 9.47 -19.45
C GLY A 222 -4.44 10.83 -19.89
N ILE A 223 -3.80 10.88 -21.07
CA ILE A 223 -3.38 12.14 -21.71
C ILE A 223 -4.59 13.00 -22.06
N ASN A 224 -5.60 12.42 -22.73
CA ASN A 224 -6.81 13.16 -23.13
C ASN A 224 -7.59 13.73 -21.95
N ARG A 225 -7.51 13.10 -20.78
CA ARG A 225 -8.17 13.55 -19.55
C ARG A 225 -7.29 14.43 -18.66
N GLU A 226 -6.03 14.64 -19.05
CA GLU A 226 -5.04 15.43 -18.30
C GLU A 226 -4.85 14.94 -16.84
N ILE A 227 -4.87 13.62 -16.61
CA ILE A 227 -4.88 13.03 -15.24
C ILE A 227 -3.50 12.64 -14.71
N PHE A 228 -2.42 12.88 -15.44
CA PHE A 228 -1.08 12.52 -14.99
C PHE A 228 -0.46 13.63 -14.15
N VAL A 229 0.34 13.26 -13.15
CA VAL A 229 1.20 14.19 -12.41
C VAL A 229 2.09 14.93 -13.40
N THR A 230 2.11 16.26 -13.34
CA THR A 230 2.87 17.10 -14.28
C THR A 230 4.19 17.61 -13.70
N LYS A 231 5.09 18.07 -14.58
CA LYS A 231 6.30 18.78 -14.16
C LYS A 231 5.94 20.13 -13.54
N TYR A 232 6.81 20.63 -12.67
CA TYR A 232 6.63 21.95 -12.06
C TYR A 232 6.40 23.03 -13.13
N ASN A 233 5.29 23.77 -12.98
CA ASN A 233 4.91 24.89 -13.85
C ASN A 233 4.78 24.49 -15.34
N SER A 234 4.30 23.27 -15.60
CA SER A 234 4.04 22.72 -16.94
C SER A 234 2.78 21.85 -16.94
N THR A 235 2.20 21.67 -18.13
CA THR A 235 1.14 20.68 -18.41
C THR A 235 1.71 19.33 -18.86
N ASP A 236 3.03 19.25 -19.11
CA ASP A 236 3.67 18.00 -19.49
C ASP A 236 3.67 17.00 -18.33
N PRO A 237 3.29 15.74 -18.58
CA PRO A 237 3.45 14.67 -17.60
C PRO A 237 4.90 14.55 -17.10
N LEU A 238 5.04 14.31 -15.80
CA LEU A 238 6.28 13.88 -15.18
C LEU A 238 6.57 12.45 -15.63
N VAL A 239 7.76 12.24 -16.22
CA VAL A 239 8.20 10.93 -16.71
C VAL A 239 9.23 10.36 -15.74
N GLY A 240 8.95 9.17 -15.23
CA GLY A 240 9.88 8.35 -14.46
C GLY A 240 10.22 7.06 -15.19
N GLU A 241 10.64 6.06 -14.41
CA GLU A 241 10.94 4.72 -14.90
C GLU A 241 10.22 3.68 -14.01
N GLY A 242 9.71 2.63 -14.64
CA GLY A 242 8.97 1.54 -14.05
C GLY A 242 9.30 0.23 -14.75
N TRP A 243 8.58 -0.83 -14.41
CA TRP A 243 8.75 -2.14 -15.06
C TRP A 243 8.48 -2.13 -16.57
N ALA A 244 7.66 -1.20 -17.06
CA ALA A 244 7.38 -1.01 -18.48
C ALA A 244 8.32 0.00 -19.17
N GLY A 245 9.47 0.32 -18.55
CA GLY A 245 10.40 1.35 -19.00
C GLY A 245 9.92 2.74 -18.58
N ARG A 246 9.92 3.71 -19.51
CA ARG A 246 9.50 5.09 -19.19
C ARG A 246 8.00 5.15 -18.91
N THR A 247 7.64 5.69 -17.75
CA THR A 247 6.26 5.72 -17.26
C THR A 247 5.85 7.13 -16.81
N VAL A 248 4.55 7.38 -16.83
CA VAL A 248 3.88 8.54 -16.21
C VAL A 248 3.03 8.06 -15.04
N PHE A 249 2.68 8.95 -14.12
CA PHE A 249 2.01 8.59 -12.86
C PHE A 249 0.62 9.20 -12.82
N ALA A 250 -0.41 8.39 -12.62
CA ALA A 250 -1.78 8.89 -12.45
C ALA A 250 -1.89 9.71 -11.16
N ASP A 251 -2.45 10.91 -11.24
CA ASP A 251 -2.78 11.73 -10.08
C ASP A 251 -4.15 11.30 -9.53
N PHE A 252 -4.15 10.40 -8.55
CA PHE A 252 -5.38 9.94 -7.89
C PHE A 252 -6.10 11.02 -7.06
N THR A 253 -5.53 12.22 -6.91
CA THR A 253 -6.23 13.37 -6.32
C THR A 253 -7.06 14.14 -7.35
N HIS A 254 -6.78 13.92 -8.65
CA HIS A 254 -7.53 14.52 -9.74
C HIS A 254 -8.95 13.92 -9.82
N PRO A 255 -10.01 14.74 -9.98
CA PRO A 255 -11.40 14.27 -9.93
C PRO A 255 -11.74 13.20 -10.98
N ASN A 256 -11.06 13.20 -12.12
CA ASN A 256 -11.29 12.24 -13.22
C ASN A 256 -10.44 10.97 -13.13
N ALA A 257 -9.46 10.88 -12.22
CA ALA A 257 -8.53 9.74 -12.17
C ALA A 257 -9.22 8.45 -11.72
N VAL A 258 -10.12 8.53 -10.75
CA VAL A 258 -10.88 7.37 -10.26
C VAL A 258 -11.80 6.81 -11.35
N GLU A 259 -12.47 7.67 -12.12
CA GLU A 259 -13.31 7.24 -13.25
C GLU A 259 -12.45 6.58 -14.34
N TRP A 260 -11.31 7.19 -14.70
CA TRP A 260 -10.35 6.62 -15.65
C TRP A 260 -9.88 5.23 -15.22
N TRP A 261 -9.40 5.09 -13.99
CA TRP A 261 -8.90 3.83 -13.44
C TRP A 261 -9.98 2.75 -13.44
N THR A 262 -11.19 3.12 -12.99
CA THR A 262 -12.35 2.22 -12.98
C THR A 262 -12.65 1.73 -14.38
N ARG A 263 -12.67 2.63 -15.38
CA ARG A 263 -12.95 2.26 -16.77
C ARG A 263 -11.87 1.36 -17.37
N MET A 264 -10.59 1.61 -17.09
CA MET A 264 -9.49 0.75 -17.53
C MET A 264 -9.60 -0.64 -16.89
N ALA A 265 -9.86 -0.70 -15.58
CA ALA A 265 -10.06 -1.95 -14.85
C ALA A 265 -11.29 -2.73 -15.35
N THR A 266 -12.42 -2.07 -15.61
CA THR A 266 -13.63 -2.69 -16.16
C THR A 266 -13.37 -3.24 -17.57
N ALA A 267 -12.71 -2.48 -18.44
CA ALA A 267 -12.38 -2.97 -19.78
C ALA A 267 -11.43 -4.20 -19.73
N PHE A 268 -10.49 -4.21 -18.78
CA PHE A 268 -9.59 -5.35 -18.59
C PHE A 268 -10.30 -6.56 -17.98
N TYR A 269 -11.25 -6.35 -17.07
CA TYR A 269 -12.08 -7.39 -16.47
C TYR A 269 -12.83 -8.23 -17.52
N GLU A 270 -13.27 -7.63 -18.62
CA GLU A 270 -13.88 -8.35 -19.76
C GLU A 270 -12.93 -9.37 -20.41
N SER A 271 -11.61 -9.17 -20.29
CA SER A 271 -10.60 -10.11 -20.78
C SER A 271 -10.27 -11.18 -19.74
N ILE A 272 -10.05 -10.77 -18.49
CA ILE A 272 -9.73 -11.64 -17.36
C ILE A 272 -10.62 -11.25 -16.18
N PRO A 273 -11.61 -12.08 -15.80
CA PRO A 273 -12.57 -11.71 -14.76
C PRO A 273 -11.95 -11.90 -13.37
N PHE A 274 -11.12 -10.95 -12.92
CA PHE A 274 -10.48 -10.99 -11.60
C PHE A 274 -11.44 -10.66 -10.45
N ASP A 275 -11.26 -11.29 -9.29
CA ASP A 275 -12.07 -11.09 -8.09
C ASP A 275 -11.51 -10.01 -7.15
N GLY A 276 -10.23 -9.65 -7.32
CA GLY A 276 -9.57 -8.62 -6.55
C GLY A 276 -8.35 -8.05 -7.25
N LEU A 277 -7.87 -6.91 -6.75
CA LEU A 277 -6.71 -6.20 -7.27
C LEU A 277 -5.63 -6.11 -6.20
N TRP A 278 -4.41 -6.48 -6.60
CA TRP A 278 -3.21 -6.22 -5.83
C TRP A 278 -2.53 -4.97 -6.38
N ILE A 279 -2.77 -3.84 -5.73
CA ILE A 279 -2.16 -2.57 -6.11
C ILE A 279 -0.79 -2.47 -5.44
N VAL A 280 0.26 -2.34 -6.23
CA VAL A 280 1.65 -2.24 -5.79
C VAL A 280 2.35 -1.06 -6.42
N TRP A 281 3.57 -0.78 -5.97
CA TRP A 281 4.37 0.30 -6.54
C TRP A 281 3.64 1.64 -6.56
N MET A 282 2.90 1.93 -5.48
CA MET A 282 2.21 3.21 -5.29
C MET A 282 3.14 4.39 -5.03
N PHE A 283 4.45 4.18 -5.12
CA PHE A 283 5.46 5.21 -4.96
C PHE A 283 5.99 5.63 -6.32
N VAL A 284 6.25 6.93 -6.46
CA VAL A 284 7.04 7.45 -7.58
C VAL A 284 8.50 7.12 -7.29
N THR A 285 8.90 5.89 -7.59
CA THR A 285 10.30 5.46 -7.57
C THR A 285 10.95 5.85 -8.90
N ASN A 286 12.04 6.60 -8.83
CA ASN A 286 12.89 6.87 -9.98
C ASN A 286 14.10 5.92 -9.88
N TYR A 287 14.41 5.18 -10.94
CA TYR A 287 15.50 4.18 -10.95
C TYR A 287 16.90 4.82 -11.16
N HIS A 288 17.05 6.11 -10.88
CA HIS A 288 18.27 6.89 -11.08
C HIS A 288 18.64 7.71 -9.86
#